data_AF-A0A7U9RIY6-F1
#
_entry.id   AF-A0A7U9RIY6-F1
#
_cell.length_a   1.000
_cell.length_b   1.000
_cell.length_c   1.000
_cell.angle_alpha   90.00
_cell.angle_beta   90.00
_cell.angle_gamma   90.00
#
_symmetry.space_group_name_H-M   'P 1'
#
loop_
_entity.id
_entity.type
_entity.pdbx_description
1 polymer ?
#
loop_
_entity_poly.entity_id
_entity_poly.type
_entity_poly.pdbx_seq_one_letter_code
_entity_poly.pdbx_strand_id
1 'polypeptide(L)' 'MLLDRGMMGDGVADLREIRRIVEGAGYTGYCEVEIFSSEHWWKEDPGQVLDTIVQRYKSLC' A
#
# COMPACT_ATOMS: atom_id res chain seq x y z
N MET A 1 -11.90 -8.35 13.89
CA MET A 1 -10.50 -8.07 13.52
C MET A 1 -10.49 -7.27 12.21
N LEU A 2 -9.53 -6.37 11.98
CA LEU A 2 -9.43 -5.56 10.74
C LEU A 2 -8.55 -6.27 9.70
N LEU A 3 -9.08 -7.32 9.08
CA LEU A 3 -8.35 -8.24 8.19
C LEU A 3 -8.74 -8.13 6.71
N ASP A 4 -9.27 -6.98 6.29
CA ASP A 4 -9.70 -6.75 4.91
C ASP A 4 -9.21 -5.39 4.38
N ARG A 5 -7.91 -5.14 4.54
CA ARG A 5 -7.25 -3.97 3.94
C ARG A 5 -6.99 -4.25 2.46
N GLY A 6 -7.23 -3.24 1.63
CA GLY A 6 -6.95 -3.29 0.19
C GLY A 6 -5.47 -3.06 -0.12
N MET A 7 -5.03 -3.57 -1.28
CA MET A 7 -3.76 -3.17 -1.88
C MET A 7 -3.85 -1.71 -2.34
N MET A 8 -2.72 -0.98 -2.34
CA MET A 8 -2.68 0.40 -2.81
C MET A 8 -3.36 0.52 -4.18
N GLY A 9 -4.35 1.41 -4.31
CA GLY A 9 -5.14 1.59 -5.54
C GLY A 9 -6.44 0.79 -5.65
N ASP A 10 -6.67 -0.23 -4.82
CA ASP A 10 -7.97 -0.94 -4.81
C ASP A 10 -9.01 -0.24 -3.90
N GLY A 11 -8.54 0.66 -3.03
CA GLY A 11 -9.38 1.45 -2.14
C GLY A 11 -9.70 2.84 -2.68
N VAL A 12 -10.26 3.68 -1.81
CA VAL A 12 -10.67 5.06 -2.13
C VAL A 12 -9.76 6.13 -1.54
N ALA A 13 -8.69 5.73 -0.85
CA ALA A 13 -7.75 6.67 -0.24
C ALA A 13 -6.88 7.35 -1.32
N ASP A 14 -6.76 8.67 -1.27
CA ASP A 14 -5.87 9.43 -2.13
C ASP A 14 -4.43 9.36 -1.60
N LEU A 15 -3.73 8.29 -1.97
CA LEU A 15 -2.37 8.01 -1.50
C LEU A 15 -1.37 9.09 -1.93
N ARG A 16 -1.55 9.68 -3.12
CA ARG A 16 -0.66 10.71 -3.65
C ARG A 16 -0.76 12.00 -2.86
N GLU A 17 -1.99 12.42 -2.54
CA GLU A 17 -2.19 13.63 -1.75
C GLU A 17 -1.70 13.44 -0.31
N ILE A 18 -1.96 12.28 0.29
CA ILE A 18 -1.45 11.94 1.63
C ILE A 18 0.09 11.98 1.65
N ARG A 19 0.74 11.33 0.68
CA ARG A 19 2.21 11.34 0.55
C ARG A 19 2.73 12.78 0.43
N ARG A 20 2.12 13.59 -0.45
CA ARG A 20 2.49 14.99 -0.67
C ARG A 20 2.42 15.82 0.62
N ILE A 21 1.38 15.63 1.43
CA ILE A 21 1.21 16.33 2.70
C ILE A 21 2.29 15.90 3.70
N VAL A 22 2.55 14.61 3.83
CA VAL A 22 3.53 14.05 4.78
C VAL A 22 4.96 14.49 4.43
N GLU A 23 5.34 14.41 3.16
CA GLU A 23 6.63 14.91 2.68
C GLU A 23 6.74 16.43 2.80
N GLY A 24 5.65 17.16 2.51
CA GLY A 24 5.58 18.61 2.70
C GLY A 24 5.75 19.05 4.16
N ALA A 25 5.42 18.19 5.11
CA ALA A 25 5.69 18.39 6.53
C ALA A 25 7.14 18.11 6.95
N GLY A 26 8.00 17.69 6.00
CA GLY A 26 9.43 17.45 6.21
C GLY A 26 9.83 15.99 6.44
N TYR A 27 8.90 15.03 6.27
CA TYR A 27 9.23 13.61 6.36
C TYR A 27 9.97 13.12 5.11
N THR A 28 11.13 12.46 5.31
CA THR A 28 12.00 11.99 4.21
C THR A 28 12.35 10.50 4.31
N GLY A 29 11.66 9.76 5.18
CA GLY A 29 11.90 8.33 5.39
C GLY A 29 11.16 7.42 4.39
N TYR A 30 11.29 6.11 4.61
CA TYR A 30 10.58 5.09 3.84
C TYR A 30 9.08 5.04 4.20
N CYS A 31 8.24 4.69 3.23
CA CYS A 31 6.84 4.32 3.51
C CYS A 31 6.69 2.82 3.60
N GLU A 32 6.04 2.38 4.67
CA GLU A 32 5.72 0.99 4.92
C GLU A 32 4.41 0.60 4.24
N VAL A 33 4.34 -0.63 3.74
CA VAL A 33 3.12 -1.24 3.21
C VAL A 33 2.64 -2.31 4.18
N GLU A 34 1.52 -2.05 4.86
CA GLU A 34 0.90 -2.97 5.84
C GLU A 34 -0.52 -3.36 5.40
N ILE A 35 -0.67 -4.60 4.94
CA ILE A 35 -1.93 -5.16 4.44
C ILE A 35 -2.30 -6.42 5.22
N PHE A 36 -3.40 -6.36 5.95
CA PHE A 36 -4.07 -7.53 6.51
C PHE A 36 -5.26 -7.88 5.61
N SER A 37 -5.19 -9.00 4.90
CA SER A 37 -6.21 -9.41 3.90
C SER A 37 -6.38 -10.93 3.95
N SER A 38 -7.15 -11.40 4.92
CA SER A 38 -7.23 -12.84 5.24
C SER A 38 -7.85 -13.67 4.13
N GLU A 39 -8.80 -13.09 3.40
CA GLU A 39 -9.56 -13.82 2.38
C GLU A 39 -8.98 -13.68 0.96
N HIS A 40 -7.98 -12.82 0.76
CA HIS A 40 -7.41 -12.53 -0.55
C HIS A 40 -5.88 -12.52 -0.52
N TRP A 41 -5.22 -11.40 -0.23
CA TRP A 41 -3.77 -11.26 -0.45
C TRP A 41 -2.90 -12.19 0.41
N TRP A 42 -3.40 -12.70 1.55
CA TRP A 42 -2.68 -13.72 2.32
C TRP A 42 -2.72 -15.12 1.70
N LYS A 43 -3.62 -15.37 0.75
CA LYS A 43 -3.79 -16.67 0.08
C LYS A 43 -3.09 -16.74 -1.29
N GLU A 44 -2.59 -15.61 -1.79
CA GLU A 44 -1.85 -15.50 -3.05
C GLU A 44 -0.36 -15.90 -2.88
N ASP A 45 0.33 -16.13 -4.00
CA ASP A 45 1.77 -16.39 -3.98
C ASP A 45 2.55 -15.17 -3.43
N PRO A 46 3.40 -15.33 -2.39
CA PRO A 46 4.10 -14.19 -1.78
C PRO A 46 4.98 -13.39 -2.74
N GLY A 47 5.58 -14.04 -3.75
CA GLY A 47 6.38 -13.36 -4.75
C GLY A 47 5.52 -12.42 -5.61
N GLN A 48 4.37 -12.90 -6.06
CA GLN A 48 3.40 -12.09 -6.81
C GLN A 48 2.84 -10.93 -5.98
N VAL A 49 2.60 -11.16 -4.68
CA VAL A 49 2.17 -10.10 -3.76
C VAL A 49 3.24 -9.01 -3.66
N LEU A 50 4.51 -9.38 -3.49
CA LEU A 50 5.62 -8.43 -3.41
C LEU A 50 5.82 -7.66 -4.73
N ASP A 51 5.74 -8.34 -5.88
CA ASP A 51 5.83 -7.71 -7.19
C ASP A 51 4.71 -6.68 -7.39
N THR A 52 3.49 -7.03 -6.98
CA THR A 52 2.33 -6.12 -7.01
C THR A 52 2.55 -4.91 -6.11
N ILE A 53 3.05 -5.12 -4.87
CA ILE A 53 3.38 -4.04 -3.94
C ILE A 53 4.37 -3.07 -4.59
N VAL A 54 5.47 -3.58 -5.16
CA VAL A 54 6.52 -2.76 -5.77
C VAL A 54 5.98 -1.98 -6.97
N GLN A 55 5.20 -2.65 -7.84
CA GLN A 55 4.62 -2.02 -9.02
C GLN A 55 3.68 -0.87 -8.62
N ARG A 56 2.77 -1.12 -7.68
CA ARG A 56 1.76 -0.14 -7.27
C ARG A 56 2.34 0.98 -6.43
N TYR A 57 3.30 0.69 -5.55
CA TYR A 57 4.04 1.71 -4.81
C TYR A 57 4.71 2.72 -5.77
N LYS A 58 5.38 2.24 -6.83
CA LYS A 58 6.04 3.13 -7.82
C LYS A 58 5.10 4.00 -8.64
N SER A 59 3.83 3.62 -8.77
CA SER A 59 2.89 4.25 -9.71
C SER A 59 1.78 5.04 -9.03
N LEU A 60 1.43 4.68 -7.80
CA LEU A 60 0.27 5.20 -7.08
C LEU A 60 0.64 5.92 -5.77
N CYS A 61 1.87 5.75 -5.28
CA CYS A 61 2.36 6.38 -4.05
C CYS A 61 3.45 7.41 -4.33
#